data_AF-A0A1C6RMH8-F1
#
_entry.id   AF-A0A1C6RMH8-F1
#
_cell.length_a   1.000
_cell.length_b   1.000
_cell.length_c   1.000
_cell.angle_alpha   90.00
_cell.angle_beta   90.00
_cell.angle_gamma   90.00
#
_symmetry.space_group_name_H-M   'P 1'
#
loop_
_entity.id
_entity.type
_entity.pdbx_description
1 polymer ?
#
loop_
_entity_poly.entity_id
_entity_poly.type
_entity_poly.pdbx_seq_one_letter_code
_entity_poly.pdbx_strand_id
1 'polypeptide(L)'
;MSDDAPVRDTTVGAAAEPDAPAVDPSDLPTAEIWVAEDDLPDEDLDTRPLDELLDDLYHGQERISQADIYRRAVAAELPSQLLSRLSALPQGEYSVDEVTDLLGGAQP
;
A
#
# COMPACT_ATOMS: atom_id res chain seq x y z
N MET A 1 -11.81 41.19 -60.65
CA MET A 1 -12.28 40.60 -59.38
C MET A 1 -11.10 39.89 -58.76
N SER A 2 -10.78 40.29 -57.54
CA SER A 2 -9.70 39.76 -56.71
C SER A 2 -9.83 38.27 -56.46
N ASP A 3 -8.68 37.59 -56.41
CA ASP A 3 -8.31 36.58 -55.43
C ASP A 3 -6.78 36.37 -55.60
N ASP A 4 -5.94 36.65 -54.59
CA ASP A 4 -5.55 35.71 -53.51
C ASP A 4 -4.60 34.63 -54.08
N ALA A 5 -3.38 34.34 -53.63
CA ALA A 5 -2.49 34.73 -52.53
C ALA A 5 -1.06 34.29 -52.96
N PRO A 6 0.00 34.69 -52.24
CA PRO A 6 1.37 34.26 -52.51
C PRO A 6 1.75 32.96 -51.79
N VAL A 7 2.93 32.43 -52.15
CA VAL A 7 3.86 31.56 -51.39
C VAL A 7 3.97 30.05 -51.72
N ARG A 8 5.10 29.74 -52.39
CA ARG A 8 6.09 28.68 -52.10
C ARG A 8 5.64 27.22 -52.12
N ASP A 9 5.77 26.61 -53.30
CA ASP A 9 6.01 25.17 -53.44
C ASP A 9 7.39 24.82 -52.87
N THR A 10 7.39 24.25 -51.66
CA THR A 10 8.58 23.66 -51.05
C THR A 10 8.65 22.21 -51.51
N THR A 11 9.53 21.96 -52.47
CA THR A 11 10.00 20.61 -52.77
C THR A 11 10.62 20.03 -51.49
N VAL A 12 10.03 18.97 -50.96
CA VAL A 12 10.58 18.22 -49.82
C VAL A 12 11.72 17.36 -50.36
N GLY A 13 12.91 17.95 -50.41
CA GLY A 13 14.15 17.24 -50.68
C GLY A 13 14.55 16.44 -49.44
N ALA A 14 14.47 15.12 -49.57
CA ALA A 14 15.00 14.07 -48.71
C ALA A 14 16.05 14.54 -47.68
N ALA A 15 15.64 14.61 -46.41
CA ALA A 15 16.54 14.34 -45.31
C ALA A 15 16.52 12.83 -45.08
N ALA A 16 17.71 12.25 -45.12
CA ALA A 16 18.00 10.86 -44.83
C ALA A 16 17.17 10.34 -43.65
N GLU A 17 16.49 9.21 -43.85
CA GLU A 17 16.14 8.34 -42.73
C GLU A 17 17.44 8.04 -41.97
N PRO A 18 17.57 8.43 -40.69
CA PRO A 18 18.53 7.75 -39.86
C PRO A 18 18.05 6.31 -39.78
N ASP A 19 18.90 5.39 -40.23
CA ASP A 19 18.88 3.97 -39.90
C ASP A 19 18.74 3.87 -38.37
N ALA A 20 17.50 3.83 -37.90
CA ALA A 20 17.19 3.45 -36.56
C ALA A 20 17.39 1.94 -36.55
N PRO A 21 18.38 1.40 -35.79
CA PRO A 21 18.45 -0.04 -35.64
C PRO A 21 17.09 -0.45 -35.10
N ALA A 22 16.44 -1.39 -35.79
CA ALA A 22 15.28 -2.08 -35.27
C ALA A 22 15.69 -2.64 -33.91
N VAL A 23 15.32 -1.92 -32.84
CA VAL A 23 15.49 -2.41 -31.48
C VAL A 23 14.52 -3.57 -31.41
N ASP A 24 15.05 -4.79 -31.42
CA ASP A 24 14.24 -5.97 -31.20
C ASP A 24 13.69 -5.84 -29.77
N PRO A 25 12.35 -5.75 -29.58
CA PRO A 25 11.78 -5.58 -28.25
C PRO A 25 11.99 -6.80 -27.34
N SER A 26 12.61 -7.87 -27.84
CA SER A 26 12.95 -9.06 -27.05
C SER A 26 14.31 -8.96 -26.34
N ASP A 27 15.10 -7.93 -26.62
CA ASP A 27 16.36 -7.61 -25.90
C ASP A 27 16.17 -6.42 -24.94
N LEU A 28 14.96 -6.24 -24.42
CA LEU A 28 14.84 -5.52 -23.17
C LEU A 28 15.31 -6.48 -22.08
N PRO A 29 16.35 -6.16 -21.28
CA PRO A 29 16.56 -6.89 -20.05
C PRO A 29 15.23 -6.88 -19.32
N THR A 30 14.78 -8.08 -18.97
CA THR A 30 13.63 -8.33 -18.11
C THR A 30 13.64 -7.25 -17.04
N ALA A 31 12.49 -6.64 -16.82
CA ALA A 31 12.35 -5.57 -15.85
C ALA A 31 13.14 -5.92 -14.58
N GLU A 32 14.33 -5.35 -14.44
CA GLU A 32 14.75 -4.80 -13.18
C GLU A 32 13.77 -3.65 -12.99
N ILE A 33 12.56 -4.05 -12.59
CA ILE A 33 11.84 -3.38 -11.53
C ILE A 33 12.97 -3.10 -10.56
N TRP A 34 13.41 -1.85 -10.53
CA TRP A 34 14.06 -1.31 -9.37
C TRP A 34 12.97 -1.47 -8.32
N VAL A 35 12.91 -2.67 -7.74
CA VAL A 35 12.22 -2.90 -6.49
C VAL A 35 13.04 -1.99 -5.60
N ALA A 36 12.47 -0.83 -5.30
CA ALA A 36 13.01 -0.01 -4.25
C ALA A 36 13.01 -0.91 -3.02
N GLU A 37 14.15 -1.55 -2.74
CA GLU A 37 14.41 -2.35 -1.53
C GLU A 37 14.58 -1.41 -0.32
N ASP A 38 13.83 -0.30 -0.29
CA ASP A 38 13.83 0.71 0.77
C ASP A 38 12.37 1.05 1.12
N ASP A 39 11.62 0.03 1.54
CA ASP A 39 10.71 0.11 2.70
C ASP A 39 10.31 -1.32 3.06
N LEU A 40 10.77 -1.81 4.21
CA LEU A 40 10.42 -3.14 4.70
C LEU A 40 8.90 -3.25 4.77
N PRO A 41 8.30 -4.32 4.25
CA PRO A 41 6.86 -4.41 4.26
C PRO A 41 6.34 -4.39 5.70
N ASP A 42 5.22 -3.70 5.94
CA ASP A 42 4.39 -3.85 7.14
C ASP A 42 3.87 -5.32 7.35
N GLU A 43 4.39 -6.29 6.59
CA GLU A 43 4.02 -7.71 6.53
C GLU A 43 4.46 -8.54 7.75
N ASP A 44 5.36 -8.05 8.61
CA ASP A 44 5.90 -8.78 9.79
C ASP A 44 5.50 -8.14 11.14
N LEU A 45 4.37 -7.43 11.20
CA LEU A 45 3.87 -7.00 12.51
C LEU A 45 3.47 -8.25 13.31
N ASP A 46 4.26 -8.62 14.33
CA ASP A 46 4.00 -9.81 15.14
C ASP A 46 2.67 -9.64 15.90
N THR A 47 1.61 -10.25 15.37
CA THR A 47 0.25 -10.20 15.95
C THR A 47 0.02 -11.28 16.99
N ARG A 48 0.95 -12.24 17.14
CA ARG A 48 0.87 -13.30 18.17
C ARG A 48 0.61 -12.77 19.59
N PRO A 49 1.35 -11.77 20.12
CA PRO A 49 1.10 -11.24 21.45
C PRO A 49 -0.25 -10.52 21.57
N LEU A 50 -0.78 -9.97 20.47
CA LEU A 50 -2.14 -9.45 20.44
C LEU A 50 -3.15 -10.60 20.52
N ASP A 51 -2.95 -11.67 19.76
CA ASP A 51 -3.84 -12.84 19.75
C ASP A 51 -3.93 -13.50 21.14
N GLU A 52 -2.78 -13.72 21.80
CA GLU A 52 -2.71 -14.24 23.17
C GLU A 52 -3.41 -13.33 24.18
N LEU A 53 -3.27 -12.01 24.03
CA LEU A 53 -3.95 -11.04 24.88
C LEU A 53 -5.47 -11.07 24.67
N LEU A 54 -5.91 -11.18 23.43
CA LEU A 54 -7.34 -11.23 23.08
C LEU A 54 -7.98 -12.52 23.59
N ASP A 55 -7.29 -13.67 23.52
CA ASP A 55 -7.77 -14.93 24.11
C ASP A 55 -8.03 -14.78 25.61
N ASP A 56 -7.10 -14.19 26.37
CA ASP A 56 -7.28 -13.92 27.81
C ASP A 56 -8.43 -12.93 28.08
N LEU A 57 -8.50 -11.84 27.30
CA LEU A 57 -9.51 -10.79 27.47
C LEU A 57 -10.93 -11.28 27.20
N TYR A 58 -11.11 -12.08 26.16
CA TYR A 58 -12.42 -12.56 25.69
C TYR A 58 -12.82 -13.90 26.31
N HIS A 59 -12.02 -14.45 27.24
CA HIS A 59 -12.36 -15.70 27.91
C HIS A 59 -13.67 -15.59 28.71
N GLY A 60 -14.78 -16.02 28.10
CA GLY A 60 -16.13 -15.92 28.66
C GLY A 60 -16.78 -14.53 28.54
N GLN A 61 -16.23 -13.63 27.72
CA GLN A 61 -16.81 -12.33 27.38
C GLN A 61 -16.93 -12.20 25.87
N GLU A 62 -18.13 -11.91 25.37
CA GLU A 62 -18.36 -11.77 23.92
C GLU A 62 -17.88 -10.41 23.38
N ARG A 63 -17.90 -9.37 24.22
CA ARG A 63 -17.59 -7.99 23.84
C ARG A 63 -16.81 -7.27 24.93
N ILE A 64 -15.78 -6.53 24.52
CA ILE A 64 -14.92 -5.72 25.39
C ILE A 64 -14.84 -4.31 24.83
N SER A 65 -14.78 -3.30 25.70
CA SER A 65 -14.61 -1.91 25.29
C SER A 65 -13.22 -1.64 24.71
N GLN A 66 -13.13 -0.77 23.69
CA GLN A 66 -11.85 -0.33 23.12
C GLN A 66 -10.86 0.19 24.17
N ALA A 67 -11.36 0.91 25.17
CA ALA A 67 -10.55 1.47 26.24
C ALA A 67 -9.96 0.37 27.15
N ASP A 68 -10.71 -0.70 27.40
CA ASP A 68 -10.23 -1.85 28.17
C ASP A 68 -9.22 -2.68 27.37
N ILE A 69 -9.48 -2.92 26.07
CA ILE A 69 -8.53 -3.59 25.17
C ILE A 69 -7.22 -2.79 25.13
N TYR A 70 -7.28 -1.48 24.90
CA TYR A 70 -6.10 -0.62 24.85
C TYR A 70 -5.35 -0.60 26.19
N ARG A 71 -6.04 -0.47 27.32
CA ARG A 71 -5.40 -0.48 28.65
C ARG A 71 -4.65 -1.79 28.90
N ARG A 72 -5.27 -2.92 28.55
CA ARG A 72 -4.67 -4.25 28.71
C ARG A 72 -3.51 -4.46 27.73
N ALA A 73 -3.62 -3.96 26.51
CA ALA A 73 -2.53 -3.98 25.54
C ALA A 73 -1.31 -3.18 26.02
N VAL A 74 -1.53 -2.00 26.63
CA VAL A 74 -0.47 -1.22 27.25
C VAL A 74 0.14 -1.97 28.45
N ALA A 75 -0.70 -2.59 29.28
CA ALA A 75 -0.22 -3.37 30.43
C ALA A 75 0.55 -4.64 30.03
N ALA A 76 0.23 -5.22 28.87
CA ALA A 76 0.94 -6.34 28.26
C ALA A 76 2.16 -5.90 27.42
N GLU A 77 2.48 -4.60 27.41
CA GLU A 77 3.61 -4.02 26.69
C GLU A 77 3.62 -4.38 25.19
N LEU A 78 2.43 -4.40 24.57
CA LEU A 78 2.30 -4.69 23.14
C LEU A 78 3.12 -3.69 22.29
N PRO A 79 3.60 -4.13 21.10
CA PRO A 79 4.27 -3.26 20.15
C PRO A 79 3.56 -1.92 19.91
N SER A 80 4.31 -0.83 19.84
CA SER A 80 3.77 0.54 19.71
C SER A 80 2.93 0.75 18.45
N GLN A 81 3.23 0.04 17.36
CA GLN A 81 2.41 0.02 16.14
C GLN A 81 1.03 -0.61 16.39
N LEU A 82 0.94 -1.72 17.13
CA LEU A 82 -0.34 -2.32 17.53
C LEU A 82 -1.13 -1.40 18.45
N LEU A 83 -0.47 -0.77 19.42
CA LEU A 83 -1.10 0.21 20.32
C LEU A 83 -1.64 1.42 19.53
N SER A 84 -0.88 1.88 18.54
CA SER A 84 -1.30 3.00 17.68
C SER A 84 -2.54 2.64 16.87
N ARG A 85 -2.60 1.44 16.28
CA ARG A 85 -3.79 0.95 15.57
C ARG A 85 -5.00 0.79 16.50
N LEU A 86 -4.81 0.19 17.68
CA LEU A 86 -5.85 0.08 18.71
C LEU A 86 -6.39 1.45 19.14
N SER A 87 -5.51 2.44 19.32
CA SER A 87 -5.91 3.80 19.69
C SER A 87 -6.67 4.54 18.60
N ALA A 88 -6.50 4.14 17.34
CA ALA A 88 -7.20 4.71 16.19
C ALA A 88 -8.60 4.11 15.99
N LEU A 89 -8.91 2.97 16.64
CA LEU A 89 -10.25 2.40 16.60
C LEU A 89 -11.27 3.35 17.25
N PRO A 90 -12.49 3.49 16.69
CA PRO A 90 -13.56 4.22 17.32
C PRO A 90 -13.83 3.75 18.76
N GLN A 91 -14.41 4.62 19.57
CA GLN A 91 -14.91 4.20 20.87
C GLN A 91 -16.12 3.29 20.67
N GLY A 92 -16.09 2.13 21.32
CA GLY A 92 -17.13 1.12 21.19
C GLY A 92 -16.75 -0.17 21.89
N GLU A 93 -17.66 -1.13 21.84
CA GLU A 93 -17.42 -2.51 22.27
C GLU A 93 -17.19 -3.35 21.02
N TYR A 94 -16.10 -4.11 21.03
CA TYR A 94 -15.68 -4.93 19.91
C TYR A 94 -15.70 -6.40 20.31
N SER A 95 -15.94 -7.28 19.35
CA SER A 95 -15.78 -8.74 19.48
C SER A 95 -14.36 -9.14 19.05
N VAL A 96 -13.86 -10.31 19.45
CA VAL A 96 -12.50 -10.76 19.08
C VAL A 96 -12.29 -10.72 17.57
N ASP A 97 -13.23 -11.25 16.78
CA ASP A 97 -13.18 -11.25 15.31
C ASP A 97 -13.16 -9.83 14.71
N GLU A 98 -13.88 -8.88 15.32
CA GLU A 98 -13.90 -7.49 14.85
C GLU A 98 -12.55 -6.81 15.12
N VAL A 99 -11.93 -7.10 16.26
CA VAL A 99 -10.62 -6.55 16.62
C VAL A 99 -9.52 -7.12 15.72
N THR A 100 -9.51 -8.44 15.49
CA THR A 100 -8.54 -9.08 14.60
C THR A 100 -8.72 -8.67 13.14
N ASP A 101 -9.96 -8.50 12.67
CA ASP A 101 -10.22 -7.97 11.31
C ASP A 101 -9.67 -6.54 11.16
N LEU A 102 -9.97 -5.65 12.11
CA LEU A 102 -9.53 -4.25 12.06
C LEU A 102 -8.03 -4.05 12.26
N LEU A 103 -7.36 -4.96 12.99
CA LEU A 103 -5.92 -4.87 13.28
C LEU A 103 -5.05 -5.70 12.32
N GLY A 104 -5.62 -6.76 11.75
CA GLY A 104 -4.99 -7.66 10.77
C GLY A 104 -5.26 -7.27 9.32
N GLY A 105 -6.28 -6.46 9.04
CA GLY A 105 -6.69 -6.07 7.69
C GLY A 105 -6.47 -4.59 7.36
N ALA A 106 -5.27 -4.24 6.89
CA ALA A 106 -5.07 -3.01 6.13
C ALA A 106 -3.98 -3.21 5.06
N GLN A 107 -4.33 -3.93 3.99
CA GLN A 107 -3.60 -3.93 2.72
C GLN A 107 -4.59 -3.59 1.60
N PRO A 108 -4.55 -2.37 1.02
CA PRO A 108 -5.09 -2.13 -0.31
C PRO A 108 -4.19 -2.72 -1.41
#